data_AF-A0A3M2U4J1-F1
#
_entry.id   AF-A0A3M2U4J1-F1
#
_cell.length_a   1.000
_cell.length_b   1.000
_cell.length_c   1.000
_cell.angle_alpha   90.00
_cell.angle_beta   90.00
_cell.angle_gamma   90.00
#
_symmetry.space_group_name_H-M   'P 1'
#
loop_
_entity.id
_entity.type
_entity.pdbx_description
1 polymer ?
#
loop_
_entity_poly.entity_id
_entity_poly.type
_entity_poly.pdbx_seq_one_letter_code
_entity_poly.pdbx_strand_id
1 'polypeptide(L)'
;MVLHWGVAAVVFGMFALGLWMVGLDYYDTWRKAGPDLHKSIGITLFAVMLIRVVWRLLSPPPPPLTSYSKLTRIGAAFGHLFLYVALFAVMFAGYLISTADGVGIP
;
A
#
# COMPACT_ATOMS: atom_id res chain seq x y z
N MET A 1 -12.63 -10.55 2.65
CA MET A 1 -11.40 -11.36 2.76
C MET A 1 -10.50 -11.23 1.53
N VAL A 2 -10.99 -11.41 0.30
CA VAL A 2 -10.17 -11.28 -0.93
C VAL A 2 -9.51 -9.91 -1.07
N LEU A 3 -10.26 -8.81 -0.93
CA LEU A 3 -9.70 -7.44 -1.04
C LEU A 3 -8.54 -7.19 -0.04
N HIS A 4 -8.67 -7.68 1.19
CA HIS A 4 -7.65 -7.50 2.21
C HIS A 4 -6.37 -8.28 1.88
N TRP A 5 -6.51 -9.56 1.56
CA TRP A 5 -5.38 -10.43 1.23
C TRP A 5 -4.72 -10.06 -0.10
N GLY A 6 -5.50 -9.61 -1.08
CA GLY A 6 -4.99 -9.06 -2.33
C GLY A 6 -4.11 -7.83 -2.08
N VAL A 7 -4.59 -6.85 -1.29
CA VAL A 7 -3.78 -5.70 -0.88
C VAL A 7 -2.50 -6.15 -0.17
N ALA A 8 -2.59 -7.09 0.77
CA ALA A 8 -1.41 -7.58 1.49
C ALA A 8 -0.38 -8.19 0.53
N ALA A 9 -0.81 -9.06 -0.39
CA ALA A 9 0.06 -9.69 -1.38
C ALA A 9 0.74 -8.64 -2.28
N VAL A 10 0.00 -7.64 -2.77
CA VAL A 10 0.59 -6.56 -3.60
C VAL A 10 1.56 -5.71 -2.79
N VAL A 11 1.28 -5.38 -1.53
CA VAL A 11 2.20 -4.61 -0.66
C VAL A 11 3.53 -5.36 -0.47
N PHE A 12 3.48 -6.66 -0.15
CA PHE A 12 4.71 -7.46 -0.03
C PHE A 12 5.45 -7.60 -1.36
N GLY A 13 4.73 -7.81 -2.47
CA GLY A 13 5.32 -7.85 -3.81
C GLY A 13 5.96 -6.53 -4.22
N MET A 14 5.33 -5.40 -3.90
CA MET A 14 5.86 -4.06 -4.14
C MET A 14 7.11 -3.79 -3.31
N PHE A 15 7.14 -4.25 -2.05
CA PHE A 15 8.33 -4.15 -1.21
C PHE A 15 9.49 -4.97 -1.79
N ALA A 16 9.24 -6.22 -2.20
CA ALA A 16 10.23 -7.06 -2.85
C ALA A 16 10.74 -6.46 -4.17
N LEU A 17 9.83 -5.95 -5.02
CA LEU A 17 10.17 -5.25 -6.26
C LEU A 17 11.02 -4.01 -5.98
N GLY A 18 10.63 -3.22 -4.97
CA GLY A 18 11.38 -2.05 -4.49
C GLY A 18 12.82 -2.39 -4.10
N LEU A 19 13.00 -3.40 -3.26
CA LEU A 19 14.32 -3.85 -2.82
C LEU A 19 15.17 -4.38 -3.98
N TRP A 20 14.57 -5.14 -4.90
CA TRP A 20 15.27 -5.65 -6.07
C TRP A 20 15.75 -4.51 -6.99
N MET A 21 14.93 -3.48 -7.21
CA MET A 21 15.28 -2.34 -8.08
C MET A 21 16.48 -1.53 -7.57
N VAL A 22 16.73 -1.50 -6.26
CA VAL A 22 17.89 -0.81 -5.68
C VAL A 22 19.21 -1.46 -6.13
N GLY A 23 19.19 -2.74 -6.51
CA GLY A 23 20.35 -3.44 -7.03
C GLY A 23 20.64 -3.21 -8.51
N LEU A 24 19.76 -2.50 -9.24
CA LEU A 24 19.92 -2.32 -10.69
C LEU A 24 21.01 -1.28 -11.02
N ASP A 25 21.96 -1.67 -11.86
CA ASP A 25 23.02 -0.82 -12.35
C ASP A 25 22.65 -0.14 -13.68
N TYR A 26 23.59 0.62 -14.24
CA TYR A 26 23.38 1.41 -15.45
C TYR A 26 23.11 0.54 -16.70
N TYR A 27 23.67 -0.67 -16.75
CA TYR A 27 23.59 -1.57 -17.90
C TYR A 27 22.40 -2.52 -17.83
N ASP A 28 21.71 -2.59 -16.69
CA ASP A 28 20.52 -3.41 -16.53
C ASP A 28 19.36 -2.97 -17.43
N THR A 29 18.85 -3.92 -18.22
CA THR A 29 17.69 -3.74 -19.11
C THR A 29 16.42 -3.29 -18.36
N TRP A 30 16.32 -3.61 -17.07
CA TRP A 30 15.18 -3.28 -16.22
C TRP A 30 15.31 -1.93 -15.50
N ARG A 31 16.42 -1.20 -15.66
CA ARG A 31 16.66 0.08 -14.96
C ARG A 31 15.52 1.09 -15.14
N LYS A 32 14.86 1.08 -16.30
CA LYS A 32 13.67 1.90 -16.57
C LYS A 32 12.35 1.16 -16.32
N ALA A 33 12.22 -0.04 -16.87
CA ALA A 33 10.97 -0.80 -16.83
C ALA A 33 10.54 -1.20 -15.41
N GLY A 34 11.49 -1.48 -14.52
CA GLY A 34 11.21 -1.83 -13.13
C GLY A 34 10.52 -0.68 -12.38
N PRO A 35 11.16 0.51 -12.31
CA PRO A 35 10.54 1.68 -11.66
C PRO A 35 9.22 2.09 -12.30
N ASP A 36 9.09 2.03 -13.62
CA ASP A 36 7.83 2.30 -14.31
C ASP A 36 6.73 1.33 -13.85
N LEU A 37 7.00 0.02 -13.85
CA LEU A 37 6.09 -1.00 -13.35
C LEU A 37 5.72 -0.77 -11.87
N HIS A 38 6.70 -0.44 -11.02
CA HIS A 38 6.47 -0.17 -9.60
C HIS A 38 5.52 1.02 -9.42
N LYS A 39 5.73 2.13 -10.14
CA LYS A 39 4.84 3.30 -10.07
C LYS A 39 3.41 2.96 -10.53
N SER A 40 3.24 2.26 -11.65
CA SER A 40 1.91 1.92 -12.18
C SER A 40 1.15 0.95 -11.28
N ILE A 41 1.83 -0.04 -10.67
CA ILE A 41 1.21 -0.90 -9.64
C ILE A 41 0.88 -0.09 -8.39
N GLY A 42 1.78 0.80 -7.96
CA GLY A 42 1.60 1.65 -6.78
C GLY A 42 0.37 2.55 -6.87
N ILE A 43 0.16 3.22 -8.01
CA ILE A 43 -1.03 4.08 -8.20
C ILE A 43 -2.31 3.25 -8.29
N THR A 44 -2.25 2.07 -8.91
CA THR A 44 -3.39 1.12 -8.93
C THR A 44 -3.73 0.67 -7.51
N LEU A 45 -2.72 0.32 -6.71
CA LEU A 45 -2.90 -0.07 -5.32
C LEU A 45 -3.47 1.08 -4.48
N PHE A 46 -3.07 2.33 -4.74
CA PHE A 46 -3.65 3.50 -4.08
C PHE A 46 -5.16 3.60 -4.34
N ALA A 47 -5.61 3.44 -5.58
CA ALA A 47 -7.03 3.40 -5.92
C ALA A 47 -7.76 2.24 -5.21
N VAL A 48 -7.16 1.05 -5.18
CA VAL A 48 -7.70 -0.12 -4.45
C VAL A 48 -7.79 0.14 -2.95
N MET A 49 -6.83 0.86 -2.36
CA MET A 49 -6.85 1.24 -0.95
C MET A 49 -7.96 2.25 -0.64
N LEU A 50 -8.26 3.20 -1.54
CA LEU A 50 -9.43 4.07 -1.40
C LEU A 50 -10.72 3.26 -1.42
N ILE A 51 -10.86 2.33 -2.37
CA ILE A 51 -12.01 1.39 -2.42
C ILE A 51 -12.10 0.59 -1.12
N ARG A 52 -10.98 0.13 -0.58
CA ARG A 52 -10.93 -0.62 0.69
C ARG A 52 -11.40 0.22 1.88
N VAL A 53 -11.05 1.50 1.95
CA VAL A 53 -11.56 2.40 2.99
C VAL A 53 -13.07 2.58 2.85
N VAL A 54 -13.55 2.89 1.64
CA VAL A 54 -15.00 3.04 1.37
C VAL A 54 -15.75 1.75 1.74
N TRP A 55 -15.24 0.59 1.33
CA TRP A 55 -15.83 -0.70 1.65
C TRP A 55 -15.90 -0.94 3.17
N ARG A 56 -14.86 -0.58 3.92
CA ARG A 56 -14.85 -0.72 5.38
C ARG A 56 -15.90 0.18 6.06
N LEU A 57 -16.21 1.33 5.47
CA LEU A 57 -17.25 2.23 5.97
C LEU A 57 -18.65 1.70 5.66
N LEU A 58 -18.87 1.17 4.45
CA LEU A 58 -20.16 0.61 4.01
C LEU A 58 -20.45 -0.76 4.63
N SER A 59 -19.42 -1.55 4.91
CA SER A 59 -19.50 -2.88 5.52
C SER A 59 -18.54 -2.95 6.71
N PRO A 60 -18.90 -2.34 7.86
CA PRO A 60 -18.07 -2.38 9.06
C PRO A 60 -17.78 -3.82 9.51
N PRO A 61 -16.56 -4.10 10.00
CA PRO A 61 -16.25 -5.41 10.54
C PRO A 61 -17.09 -5.68 11.80
N PRO A 62 -17.38 -6.96 12.10
CA PRO A 62 -18.10 -7.32 13.32
C PRO A 62 -17.35 -6.80 14.57
N PRO A 63 -18.09 -6.47 15.64
CA PRO A 63 -17.50 -5.94 16.85
C PRO A 63 -16.52 -6.95 17.48
N PRO A 64 -15.45 -6.47 18.14
CA PRO A 64 -14.50 -7.34 18.82
C PRO A 64 -15.19 -8.11 19.95
N LEU A 65 -14.76 -9.35 20.16
CA LEU A 65 -15.31 -10.23 21.20
C LEU A 65 -15.22 -9.58 22.58
N THR A 66 -16.28 -9.76 23.38
CA THR A 66 -16.35 -9.23 24.75
C THR A 66 -15.31 -9.84 25.68
N SER A 67 -14.77 -11.02 25.34
CA SER A 67 -13.69 -11.70 26.04
C SER A 67 -12.32 -11.04 25.88
N TYR A 68 -12.11 -10.22 24.84
CA TYR A 68 -10.83 -9.54 24.66
C TYR A 68 -10.63 -8.42 25.68
N SER A 69 -9.41 -8.37 26.23
CA SER A 69 -9.00 -7.31 27.15
C SER A 69 -9.11 -5.91 26.49
N LYS A 70 -9.27 -4.88 27.32
CA LYS A 70 -9.33 -3.49 26.84
C LYS A 70 -8.07 -3.10 26.05
N LEU A 71 -6.90 -3.54 26.51
CA LEU A 71 -5.61 -3.27 25.84
C LEU A 71 -5.55 -3.91 24.45
N THR A 72 -6.03 -5.15 24.30
CA THR A 72 -6.07 -5.84 23.00
C THR A 72 -6.94 -5.10 22.00
N ARG A 73 -8.12 -4.62 22.42
CA ARG A 73 -9.04 -3.88 21.54
C ARG A 73 -8.45 -2.55 21.08
N ILE A 74 -7.83 -1.81 22.03
CA ILE A 74 -7.18 -0.53 21.75
C ILE A 74 -5.96 -0.74 20.82
N GLY A 75 -5.10 -1.71 21.14
CA GLY A 75 -3.92 -2.03 20.34
C GLY A 75 -4.29 -2.45 18.91
N ALA A 76 -5.33 -3.26 18.74
CA ALA A 76 -5.83 -3.62 17.41
C ALA A 76 -6.32 -2.37 16.65
N ALA A 77 -7.10 -1.49 17.29
CA ALA A 77 -7.59 -0.27 16.64
C ALA A 77 -6.43 0.64 16.19
N PHE A 78 -5.46 0.89 17.07
CA PHE A 78 -4.27 1.67 16.73
C PHE A 78 -3.41 1.02 15.66
N GLY A 79 -3.19 -0.29 15.73
CA GLY A 79 -2.42 -1.02 14.72
C GLY A 79 -3.04 -0.90 13.32
N HIS A 80 -4.37 -1.04 13.21
CA HIS A 80 -5.05 -0.83 11.93
C HIS A 80 -4.93 0.62 11.46
N LEU A 81 -5.16 1.59 12.34
CA LEU A 81 -5.04 3.01 11.99
C LEU A 81 -3.63 3.35 11.50
N PHE A 82 -2.61 2.91 12.23
CA PHE A 82 -1.20 3.08 11.87
C PHE A 82 -0.91 2.52 10.48
N LEU A 83 -1.33 1.29 10.20
CA LEU A 83 -1.12 0.67 8.89
C LEU A 83 -1.82 1.43 7.76
N TYR A 84 -3.03 1.94 7.99
CA TYR A 84 -3.70 2.80 6.99
C TYR A 84 -2.92 4.08 6.74
N VAL A 85 -2.55 4.81 7.79
CA VAL A 85 -1.81 6.07 7.67
C VAL A 85 -0.47 5.85 6.97
N ALA A 86 0.30 4.84 7.38
CA ALA A 86 1.59 4.54 6.80
C ALA A 86 1.49 4.18 5.31
N LEU A 87 0.54 3.32 4.92
CA LEU A 87 0.35 2.94 3.52
C LEU A 87 -0.06 4.13 2.66
N PHE A 88 -1.01 4.95 3.10
CA PHE A 88 -1.41 6.14 2.36
C PHE A 88 -0.26 7.15 2.26
N ALA A 89 0.51 7.35 3.33
CA ALA A 89 1.66 8.25 3.32
C ALA A 89 2.72 7.83 2.31
N VAL A 90 3.10 6.55 2.28
CA VAL A 90 4.10 6.03 1.32
C VAL A 90 3.58 6.12 -0.12
N MET A 91 2.32 5.75 -0.37
CA MET A 91 1.74 5.83 -1.72
C MET A 91 1.63 7.27 -2.21
N PHE A 92 1.20 8.19 -1.34
CA PHE A 92 1.12 9.61 -1.66
C PHE A 92 2.50 10.21 -1.91
N ALA A 93 3.49 9.90 -1.09
CA ALA A 93 4.87 10.30 -1.32
C ALA A 93 5.40 9.75 -2.66
N GLY A 94 5.13 8.47 -2.96
CA GLY A 94 5.51 7.85 -4.24
C GLY A 94 4.90 8.56 -5.45
N TYR A 95 3.61 8.94 -5.37
CA TYR A 95 2.96 9.76 -6.39
C TYR A 95 3.65 11.11 -6.56
N LEU A 96 3.84 11.87 -5.47
CA LEU A 96 4.43 13.20 -5.51
C LEU A 96 5.86 13.19 -6.07
N ILE A 97 6.70 12.24 -5.65
CA ILE A 97 8.07 12.10 -6.16
C ILE A 97 8.05 11.76 -7.65
N SER A 98 7.13 10.90 -8.09
CA SER A 98 7.04 10.48 -9.50
C SER A 98 6.56 11.59 -10.43
N THR A 99 5.79 12.55 -9.92
CA THR A 99 5.23 13.67 -10.71
C THR A 99 5.92 15.01 -10.45
N ALA A 100 7.00 15.04 -9.67
CA ALA A 100 7.65 16.28 -9.24
C ALA A 100 8.15 17.14 -10.41
N ASP A 101 8.57 16.49 -11.50
CA ASP A 101 9.05 17.15 -12.72
C ASP A 101 7.92 17.59 -13.68
N GLY A 102 6.65 17.47 -13.26
CA GLY A 102 5.49 17.81 -14.08
C GLY A 102 5.14 16.77 -15.16
N VAL A 103 5.80 15.61 -15.12
CA VAL A 103 5.53 14.47 -16.02
C VAL A 103 4.64 13.45 -15.32
N GLY A 104 3.65 12.91 -16.04
CA GLY A 104 2.74 11.90 -15.51
C GLY A 104 3.40 10.52 -15.32
N ILE A 105 2.75 9.68 -14.52
CA ILE A 105 3.12 8.26 -14.41
C ILE A 105 2.66 7.54 -15.69
N PRO A 106 3.55 6.84 -16.42
CA PRO A 106 3.21 6.11 -17.63
C PRO A 106 2.31 4.89 -17.38
#